data_AF-U1N5T8-F1
#
_entry.id   AF-U1N5T8-F1
#
_cell.length_a   1.000
_cell.length_b   1.000
_cell.length_c   1.000
_cell.angle_alpha   90.00
_cell.angle_beta   90.00
_cell.angle_gamma   90.00
#
_symmetry.space_group_name_H-M   'P 1'
#
loop_
_entity.id
_entity.type
_entity.pdbx_description
1 polymer ?
#
loop_
_entity_poly.entity_id
_entity_poly.type
_entity_poly.pdbx_seq_one_letter_code
_entity_poly.pdbx_strand_id
1 'polypeptide(L)'
;MTSDQSSMTDSFEGMATAWLESSTAVSKNMARMCSNIAAANRELWSQTMNSTESPNRESGDDSIAYSKSSWTTVQSVETVEELEVGDEVIFKKELTDSDVHAFADISGDTNRLHLDDEFASETRFGRRIVHGTLASGLISSALARLPGMIVYLSQDLDFERPVDIGTTVEATVSIVETLDGDRYRLNTTVQTEDGTTVIDGEAIVLIDTPPATETETGTDRQTQTQTQLKLNKLTQGYRPYQHE
;
A
#
# COMPACT_ATOMS: atom_id res chain seq x y z
N MET A 1 27.79 39.61 -32.99
CA MET A 1 26.38 39.15 -33.06
C MET A 1 26.32 37.76 -32.45
N THR A 2 26.23 37.67 -31.12
CA THR A 2 26.02 36.41 -30.36
C THR A 2 25.50 36.80 -28.98
N SER A 3 24.21 37.11 -28.88
CA SER A 3 23.57 37.37 -27.60
C SER A 3 22.05 37.30 -27.77
N ASP A 4 21.50 36.10 -28.02
CA ASP A 4 20.05 35.89 -27.92
C ASP A 4 19.61 34.41 -27.80
N GLN A 5 20.44 33.53 -27.23
CA GLN A 5 20.02 32.13 -26.95
C GLN A 5 19.91 31.81 -25.44
N SER A 6 20.47 32.64 -24.56
CA SER A 6 20.44 32.40 -23.10
C SER A 6 19.11 32.78 -22.45
N SER A 7 18.38 33.76 -22.98
CA SER A 7 17.13 34.27 -22.38
C SER A 7 15.95 33.31 -22.52
N MET A 8 15.95 32.51 -23.59
CA MET A 8 14.89 31.57 -23.91
C MET A 8 15.00 30.25 -23.12
N THR A 9 16.22 29.81 -22.80
CA THR A 9 16.48 28.62 -21.97
C THR A 9 16.14 28.87 -20.50
N ASP A 10 16.49 30.04 -19.97
CA ASP A 10 16.19 30.43 -18.59
C ASP A 10 14.67 30.57 -18.35
N SER A 11 13.93 31.00 -19.38
CA SER A 11 12.47 31.12 -19.32
C SER A 11 11.77 29.76 -19.29
N PHE A 12 12.31 28.75 -19.98
CA PHE A 12 11.72 27.42 -20.04
C PHE A 12 12.02 26.60 -18.78
N GLU A 13 13.22 26.71 -18.22
CA GLU A 13 13.58 26.12 -16.92
C GLU A 13 12.78 26.74 -15.77
N GLY A 14 12.57 28.06 -15.79
CA GLY A 14 11.72 28.73 -14.81
C GLY A 14 10.26 28.27 -14.86
N MET A 15 9.72 28.02 -16.06
CA MET A 15 8.37 27.49 -16.22
C MET A 15 8.26 26.02 -15.80
N ALA A 16 9.26 25.18 -16.10
CA ALA A 16 9.28 23.78 -15.67
C ALA A 16 9.39 23.65 -14.14
N THR A 17 10.23 24.48 -13.51
CA THR A 17 10.38 24.53 -12.05
C THR A 17 9.08 25.01 -11.39
N ALA A 18 8.46 26.07 -11.91
CA ALA A 18 7.18 26.55 -11.40
C ALA A 18 6.04 25.54 -11.58
N TRP A 19 6.06 24.74 -12.66
CA TRP A 19 5.08 23.68 -12.88
C TRP A 19 5.27 22.50 -11.91
N LEU A 20 6.52 22.10 -11.65
CA LEU A 20 6.86 21.08 -10.65
C LEU A 20 6.55 21.53 -9.21
N GLU A 21 6.84 22.77 -8.86
CA GLU A 21 6.51 23.33 -7.55
C GLU A 21 5.00 23.44 -7.36
N SER A 22 4.27 23.84 -8.41
CA SER A 22 2.82 23.90 -8.42
C SER A 22 2.19 22.50 -8.29
N SER A 23 2.66 21.51 -9.04
CA SER A 23 2.13 20.14 -8.97
C SER A 23 2.41 19.49 -7.60
N THR A 24 3.60 19.71 -7.04
CA THR A 24 3.96 19.25 -5.71
C THR A 24 3.13 19.95 -4.62
N ALA A 25 2.85 21.24 -4.77
CA ALA A 25 2.01 22.00 -3.84
C ALA A 25 0.53 21.58 -3.92
N VAL A 26 0.01 21.33 -5.12
CA VAL A 26 -1.36 20.81 -5.33
C VAL A 26 -1.51 19.43 -4.72
N SER A 27 -0.54 18.53 -4.94
CA SER A 27 -0.51 17.20 -4.33
C SER A 27 -0.48 17.27 -2.80
N LYS A 28 0.41 18.10 -2.22
CA LYS A 28 0.47 18.31 -0.75
C LYS A 28 -0.81 18.92 -0.17
N ASN A 29 -1.46 19.82 -0.91
CA ASN A 29 -2.73 20.40 -0.49
C ASN A 29 -3.89 19.40 -0.58
N MET A 30 -3.88 18.52 -1.58
CA MET A 30 -4.85 17.42 -1.69
C MET A 30 -4.63 16.37 -0.60
N ALA A 31 -3.38 15.97 -0.35
CA ALA A 31 -3.02 15.08 0.75
C ALA A 31 -3.43 15.67 2.11
N ARG A 32 -3.28 16.99 2.32
CA ARG A 32 -3.80 17.69 3.51
C ARG A 32 -5.32 17.73 3.57
N MET A 33 -6.00 17.87 2.43
CA MET A 33 -7.47 17.85 2.37
C MET A 33 -8.01 16.45 2.70
N CYS A 34 -7.43 15.39 2.13
CA CYS A 34 -7.70 14.00 2.50
C CYS A 34 -7.35 13.74 3.97
N SER A 35 -6.22 14.25 4.48
CA SER A 35 -5.85 14.14 5.90
C SER A 35 -6.84 14.85 6.83
N ASN A 36 -7.40 15.99 6.40
CA ASN A 36 -8.41 16.73 7.15
C ASN A 36 -9.78 16.03 7.11
N ILE A 37 -10.16 15.44 5.98
CA ILE A 37 -11.36 14.59 5.86
C ILE A 37 -11.18 13.33 6.71
N ALA A 38 -9.99 12.72 6.70
CA ALA A 38 -9.63 11.59 7.53
C ALA A 38 -9.58 11.96 9.02
N ALA A 39 -9.11 13.15 9.39
CA ALA A 39 -9.15 13.64 10.77
C ALA A 39 -10.59 13.91 11.24
N ALA A 40 -11.43 14.51 10.38
CA ALA A 40 -12.84 14.72 10.67
C ALA A 40 -13.60 13.38 10.78
N ASN A 41 -13.29 12.42 9.91
CA ASN A 41 -13.82 11.05 9.98
C ASN A 41 -13.31 10.36 11.26
N ARG A 42 -12.01 10.44 11.61
CA ARG A 42 -11.44 9.90 12.86
C ARG A 42 -12.12 10.46 14.11
N GLU A 43 -12.48 11.73 14.11
CA GLU A 43 -13.17 12.36 15.25
C GLU A 43 -14.63 11.88 15.36
N LEU A 44 -15.31 11.66 14.22
CA LEU A 44 -16.65 11.08 14.17
C LEU A 44 -16.65 9.59 14.60
N TRP A 45 -15.65 8.84 14.15
CA TRP A 45 -15.49 7.41 14.43
C TRP A 45 -14.99 7.14 15.85
N SER A 46 -14.11 7.99 16.41
CA SER A 46 -13.68 7.88 17.81
C SER A 46 -14.82 8.15 18.80
N GLN A 47 -15.73 9.08 18.48
CA GLN A 47 -16.97 9.27 19.23
C GLN A 47 -17.90 8.06 19.16
N THR A 48 -17.93 7.38 18.01
CA THR A 48 -18.74 6.16 17.79
C THR A 48 -18.15 4.92 18.47
N MET A 49 -16.82 4.84 18.62
CA MET A 49 -16.12 3.74 19.31
C MET A 49 -16.12 3.85 20.84
N ASN A 50 -16.40 5.04 21.40
CA ASN A 50 -16.51 5.23 22.85
C ASN A 50 -17.89 4.82 23.41
N SER A 51 -18.85 4.47 22.54
CA SER A 51 -20.05 3.72 22.91
C SER A 51 -19.74 2.22 22.94
N THR A 52 -19.62 1.72 24.17
CA THR A 52 -19.38 0.32 24.58
C THR A 52 -19.93 -0.76 23.64
N GLU A 53 -19.05 -1.73 23.33
CA GLU A 53 -19.19 -2.99 22.56
C GLU A 53 -18.91 -2.94 21.05
N SER A 54 -17.64 -3.14 20.67
CA SER A 54 -17.28 -3.66 19.34
C SER A 54 -17.34 -5.19 19.36
N PRO A 55 -18.29 -5.84 18.66
CA PRO A 55 -18.24 -7.27 18.49
C PRO A 55 -17.14 -7.60 17.47
N ASN A 56 -16.30 -8.57 17.82
CA ASN A 56 -15.42 -9.26 16.88
C ASN A 56 -16.28 -9.79 15.72
N ARG A 57 -16.31 -9.08 14.58
CA ARG A 57 -17.02 -9.50 13.37
C ARG A 57 -16.00 -10.14 12.44
N GLU A 58 -16.11 -11.46 12.29
CA GLU A 58 -15.44 -12.21 11.25
C GLU A 58 -15.89 -11.63 9.89
N SER A 59 -14.98 -10.95 9.19
CA SER A 59 -15.17 -10.56 7.79
C SER A 59 -15.28 -11.84 6.97
N GLY A 60 -16.41 -12.05 6.29
CA GLY A 60 -16.69 -13.24 5.47
C GLY A 60 -15.85 -13.35 4.19
N ASP A 61 -14.72 -12.67 4.12
CA ASP A 61 -13.75 -12.78 3.03
C ASP A 61 -12.71 -13.84 3.38
N ASP A 62 -12.75 -14.96 2.65
CA ASP A 62 -11.85 -16.11 2.78
C ASP A 62 -10.37 -15.71 2.53
N SER A 63 -10.14 -14.56 1.88
CA SER A 63 -8.80 -14.03 1.57
C SER A 63 -7.98 -13.64 2.82
N ILE A 64 -8.64 -13.38 3.97
CA ILE A 64 -8.00 -12.95 5.23
C ILE A 64 -8.18 -13.99 6.36
N ALA A 65 -8.45 -15.25 6.02
CA ALA A 65 -8.72 -16.33 6.98
C ALA A 65 -7.62 -16.56 8.03
N TYR A 66 -6.40 -16.03 7.83
CA TYR A 66 -5.25 -16.17 8.72
C TYR A 66 -4.93 -14.93 9.56
N SER A 67 -5.88 -14.01 9.74
CA SER A 67 -5.69 -12.80 10.56
C SER A 67 -5.40 -13.14 12.03
N LYS A 68 -4.53 -12.35 12.68
CA LYS A 68 -4.25 -12.45 14.11
C LYS A 68 -5.10 -11.46 14.90
N SER A 69 -5.54 -11.85 16.11
CA SER A 69 -6.35 -10.98 17.00
C SER A 69 -5.64 -9.72 17.46
N SER A 70 -4.31 -9.68 17.41
CA SER A 70 -3.50 -8.50 17.73
C SER A 70 -3.44 -7.47 16.60
N TRP A 71 -3.99 -7.78 15.42
CA TRP A 71 -3.99 -6.86 14.29
C TRP A 71 -5.30 -6.07 14.25
N THR A 72 -5.20 -4.82 13.85
CA THR A 72 -6.38 -3.96 13.67
C THR A 72 -6.52 -3.61 12.20
N THR A 73 -7.76 -3.58 11.73
CA THR A 73 -8.11 -3.19 10.36
C THR A 73 -9.33 -2.31 10.40
N VAL A 74 -9.32 -1.26 9.58
CA VAL A 74 -10.48 -0.41 9.31
C VAL A 74 -10.54 -0.24 7.80
N GLN A 75 -11.73 -0.37 7.23
CA GLN A 75 -11.99 -0.19 5.81
C GLN A 75 -13.22 0.70 5.63
N SER A 76 -13.20 1.59 4.63
CA SER A 76 -14.34 2.45 4.31
C SER A 76 -15.42 1.75 3.49
N VAL A 77 -15.07 0.64 2.83
CA VAL A 77 -15.90 -0.06 1.85
C VAL A 77 -15.80 -1.58 2.03
N GLU A 78 -16.89 -2.29 1.74
CA GLU A 78 -17.01 -3.74 1.96
C GLU A 78 -17.03 -4.57 0.67
N THR A 79 -17.46 -3.98 -0.46
CA THR A 79 -17.67 -4.72 -1.72
C THR A 79 -16.94 -4.06 -2.89
N VAL A 80 -16.65 -4.84 -3.94
CA VAL A 80 -15.94 -4.33 -5.13
C VAL A 80 -16.81 -3.34 -5.90
N GLU A 81 -18.12 -3.56 -5.92
CA GLU A 81 -19.09 -2.75 -6.64
C GLU A 81 -19.27 -1.35 -6.04
N GLU A 82 -18.91 -1.18 -4.77
CA GLU A 82 -19.01 0.08 -4.03
C GLU A 82 -17.70 0.88 -4.04
N LEU A 83 -16.60 0.30 -4.55
CA LEU A 83 -15.29 0.97 -4.56
C LEU A 83 -15.31 2.25 -5.39
N GLU A 84 -14.87 3.34 -4.77
CA GLU A 84 -14.72 4.63 -5.42
C GLU A 84 -13.47 5.41 -4.96
N VAL A 85 -13.17 6.49 -5.68
CA VAL A 85 -12.09 7.40 -5.29
C VAL A 85 -12.44 8.02 -3.93
N GLY A 86 -11.49 7.94 -2.99
CA GLY A 86 -11.65 8.37 -1.61
C GLY A 86 -11.75 7.20 -0.63
N ASP A 87 -11.98 5.98 -1.10
CA ASP A 87 -11.97 4.80 -0.24
C ASP A 87 -10.59 4.49 0.32
N GLU A 88 -10.58 3.97 1.54
CA GLU A 88 -9.39 3.78 2.33
C GLU A 88 -9.43 2.49 3.15
N VAL A 89 -8.26 1.87 3.26
CA VAL A 89 -8.02 0.78 4.20
C VAL A 89 -6.82 1.10 5.07
N ILE A 90 -6.98 0.85 6.36
CA ILE A 90 -5.98 1.03 7.41
C ILE A 90 -5.68 -0.34 8.01
N PHE A 91 -4.39 -0.69 8.09
CA PHE A 91 -3.89 -1.88 8.77
C PHE A 91 -2.86 -1.52 9.82
N LYS A 92 -3.00 -2.06 11.04
CA LYS A 92 -2.08 -1.80 12.16
C LYS A 92 -1.49 -3.08 12.73
N LYS A 93 -0.18 -3.04 13.01
CA LYS A 93 0.55 -4.12 13.66
C LYS A 93 1.80 -3.58 14.39
N GLU A 94 2.13 -4.19 15.53
CA GLU A 94 3.43 -4.05 16.19
C GLU A 94 4.55 -4.80 15.44
N LEU A 95 5.65 -4.11 15.14
CA LEU A 95 6.84 -4.70 14.53
C LEU A 95 7.82 -5.16 15.62
N THR A 96 7.80 -6.45 15.91
CA THR A 96 8.56 -7.04 17.02
C THR A 96 9.98 -7.42 16.60
N ASP A 97 10.84 -7.70 17.57
CA ASP A 97 12.19 -8.25 17.32
C ASP A 97 12.14 -9.60 16.58
N SER A 98 11.10 -10.39 16.86
CA SER A 98 10.81 -11.63 16.13
C SER A 98 10.52 -11.37 14.65
N ASP A 99 9.80 -10.30 14.30
CA ASP A 99 9.50 -9.96 12.91
C ASP A 99 10.79 -9.53 12.18
N VAL A 100 11.67 -8.78 12.85
CA VAL A 100 12.97 -8.36 12.30
C VAL A 100 13.85 -9.56 11.97
N HIS A 101 13.96 -10.52 12.88
CA HIS A 101 14.74 -11.75 12.63
C HIS A 101 14.10 -12.61 11.53
N ALA A 102 12.78 -12.82 11.57
CA ALA A 102 12.08 -13.57 10.53
C ALA A 102 12.21 -12.92 9.16
N PHE A 103 12.20 -11.58 9.10
CA PHE A 103 12.41 -10.85 7.86
C PHE A 103 13.85 -10.99 7.34
N ALA A 104 14.85 -10.93 8.23
CA ALA A 104 16.25 -11.17 7.84
C ALA A 104 16.42 -12.59 7.25
N ASP A 105 15.79 -13.60 7.84
CA ASP A 105 15.85 -14.98 7.36
C ASP A 105 15.18 -15.16 5.99
N ILE A 106 13.99 -14.58 5.78
CA ILE A 106 13.24 -14.75 4.52
C ILE A 106 13.77 -13.88 3.37
N SER A 107 14.27 -12.67 3.68
CA SER A 107 14.79 -11.72 2.68
C SER A 107 16.27 -11.93 2.37
N GLY A 108 17.02 -12.51 3.31
CA GLY A 108 18.48 -12.57 3.27
C GLY A 108 19.17 -11.26 3.69
N ASP A 109 18.43 -10.22 4.07
CA ASP A 109 19.00 -8.96 4.58
C ASP A 109 19.43 -9.13 6.04
N THR A 110 20.66 -9.61 6.21
CA THR A 110 21.32 -9.78 7.50
C THR A 110 22.21 -8.58 7.87
N ASN A 111 21.87 -7.37 7.41
CA ASN A 111 22.62 -6.18 7.79
C ASN A 111 22.63 -6.02 9.32
N ARG A 112 23.84 -5.91 9.89
CA ARG A 112 24.06 -5.81 11.34
C ARG A 112 23.29 -4.66 11.99
N LEU A 113 22.98 -3.62 11.22
CA LEU A 113 22.14 -2.50 11.69
C LEU A 113 20.80 -2.96 12.30
N HIS A 114 20.24 -4.07 11.80
CA HIS A 114 18.94 -4.58 12.25
C HIS A 114 19.06 -5.66 13.35
N LEU A 115 20.23 -6.29 13.50
CA LEU A 115 20.39 -7.55 14.24
C LEU A 115 21.40 -7.49 15.39
N ASP A 116 22.32 -6.53 15.38
CA ASP A 116 23.43 -6.45 16.34
C ASP A 116 23.37 -5.14 17.14
N ASP A 117 23.08 -5.25 18.44
CA ASP A 117 22.97 -4.11 19.34
C ASP A 117 24.28 -3.32 19.48
N GLU A 118 25.43 -4.02 19.56
CA GLU A 118 26.74 -3.39 19.72
C GLU A 118 27.07 -2.58 18.47
N PHE A 119 26.92 -3.19 17.29
CA PHE A 119 27.12 -2.49 16.02
C PHE A 119 26.16 -1.31 15.85
N ALA A 120 24.87 -1.51 16.12
CA ALA A 120 23.87 -0.48 15.91
C ALA A 120 24.06 0.72 16.86
N SER A 121 24.57 0.48 18.07
CA SER A 121 24.92 1.53 19.04
C SER A 121 26.01 2.50 18.55
N GLU A 122 26.89 2.04 17.66
CA GLU A 122 27.94 2.85 17.06
C GLU A 122 27.48 3.65 15.83
N THR A 123 26.28 3.37 15.31
CA THR A 123 25.74 4.06 14.14
C THR A 123 25.06 5.38 14.54
N ARG A 124 24.70 6.20 13.53
CA ARG A 124 23.91 7.42 13.74
C ARG A 124 22.55 7.19 14.42
N PHE A 125 22.04 5.96 14.40
CA PHE A 125 20.77 5.59 15.01
C PHE A 125 20.92 5.26 16.49
N GLY A 126 22.11 4.83 16.93
CA GLY A 126 22.42 4.50 18.32
C GLY A 126 21.70 3.26 18.87
N ARG A 127 20.96 2.53 18.03
CA ARG A 127 20.17 1.33 18.36
C ARG A 127 19.76 0.60 17.08
N ARG A 128 19.32 -0.65 17.21
CA ARG A 128 18.71 -1.40 16.10
C ARG A 128 17.40 -0.77 15.67
N ILE A 129 17.15 -0.81 14.37
CA ILE A 129 15.90 -0.32 13.76
C ILE A 129 15.29 -1.42 12.90
N VAL A 130 13.99 -1.35 12.65
CA VAL A 130 13.30 -2.26 11.73
C VAL A 130 13.81 -2.04 10.30
N HIS A 131 13.93 -3.10 9.50
CA HIS A 131 14.11 -2.98 8.05
C HIS A 131 13.00 -2.11 7.43
N GLY A 132 13.36 -1.14 6.60
CA GLY A 132 12.37 -0.29 5.93
C GLY A 132 11.39 -1.09 5.08
N THR A 133 11.89 -2.13 4.40
CA THR A 133 11.10 -3.05 3.57
C THR A 133 10.18 -3.98 4.37
N LEU A 134 10.53 -4.29 5.63
CA LEU A 134 9.62 -4.98 6.55
C LEU A 134 8.44 -4.06 6.90
N ALA A 135 8.71 -2.80 7.23
CA ALA A 135 7.67 -1.83 7.52
C ALA A 135 6.78 -1.54 6.30
N SER A 136 7.35 -1.40 5.10
CA SER A 136 6.56 -1.21 3.87
C SER A 136 5.71 -2.43 3.50
N GLY A 137 6.07 -3.63 3.95
CA GLY A 137 5.25 -4.84 3.80
C GLY A 137 3.84 -4.72 4.40
N LEU A 138 3.62 -3.80 5.36
CA LEU A 138 2.29 -3.53 5.88
C LEU A 138 1.38 -2.84 4.86
N ILE A 139 1.93 -2.13 3.87
CA ILE A 139 1.15 -1.61 2.74
C ILE A 139 0.51 -2.77 1.98
N SER A 140 1.27 -3.84 1.70
CA SER A 140 0.70 -5.04 1.09
C SER A 140 -0.37 -5.70 1.97
N SER A 141 -0.23 -5.61 3.29
CA SER A 141 -1.24 -6.13 4.22
C SER A 141 -2.53 -5.31 4.19
N ALA A 142 -2.43 -3.98 4.07
CA ALA A 142 -3.57 -3.08 3.90
C ALA A 142 -4.24 -3.27 2.54
N LEU A 143 -3.45 -3.38 1.45
CA LEU A 143 -3.98 -3.66 0.11
C LEU A 143 -4.78 -4.96 0.08
N ALA A 144 -4.29 -6.03 0.72
CA ALA A 144 -4.99 -7.32 0.78
C ALA A 144 -6.36 -7.29 1.51
N ARG A 145 -6.74 -6.15 2.10
CA ARG A 145 -8.02 -5.91 2.77
C ARG A 145 -8.95 -5.01 1.97
N LEU A 146 -8.50 -4.46 0.84
CA LEU A 146 -9.42 -3.88 -0.12
C LEU A 146 -10.32 -4.99 -0.66
N PRO A 147 -11.60 -4.72 -0.90
CA PRO A 147 -12.49 -5.73 -1.42
C PRO A 147 -12.05 -6.16 -2.82
N GLY A 148 -12.15 -7.46 -3.08
CA GLY A 148 -11.79 -8.07 -4.35
C GLY A 148 -10.41 -8.74 -4.35
N MET A 149 -10.04 -9.25 -5.52
CA MET A 149 -8.73 -9.85 -5.75
C MET A 149 -7.76 -8.76 -6.19
N ILE A 150 -6.76 -8.48 -5.36
CA ILE A 150 -5.82 -7.39 -5.58
C ILE A 150 -4.55 -7.90 -6.26
N VAL A 151 -4.18 -7.30 -7.38
CA VAL A 151 -2.87 -7.49 -8.02
C VAL A 151 -2.05 -6.22 -7.86
N TYR A 152 -0.95 -6.33 -7.15
CA TYR A 152 -0.06 -5.22 -6.83
C TYR A 152 0.93 -4.99 -7.99
N LEU A 153 0.68 -3.97 -8.82
CA LEU A 153 1.38 -3.78 -10.09
C LEU A 153 2.67 -2.97 -9.94
N SER A 154 2.63 -1.89 -9.16
CA SER A 154 3.80 -1.06 -8.88
C SER A 154 3.68 -0.37 -7.53
N GLN A 155 4.83 0.00 -6.97
CA GLN A 155 4.93 0.74 -5.72
C GLN A 155 6.17 1.64 -5.75
N ASP A 156 5.98 2.91 -5.44
CA ASP A 156 7.03 3.89 -5.15
C ASP A 156 7.06 4.21 -3.66
N LEU A 157 8.25 4.32 -3.05
CA LEU A 157 8.40 4.51 -1.61
C LEU A 157 9.50 5.52 -1.28
N ASP A 158 9.18 6.43 -0.37
CA ASP A 158 10.12 7.29 0.33
C ASP A 158 10.19 6.88 1.81
N PHE A 159 11.39 6.51 2.26
CA PHE A 159 11.64 6.16 3.68
C PHE A 159 12.04 7.41 4.45
N GLU A 160 11.07 8.08 5.07
CA GLU A 160 11.30 9.36 5.74
C GLU A 160 12.02 9.22 7.09
N ARG A 161 11.69 8.19 7.87
CA ARG A 161 12.16 8.03 9.26
C ARG A 161 12.37 6.55 9.62
N PRO A 162 13.35 6.25 10.50
CA PRO A 162 13.53 4.90 11.00
C PRO A 162 12.39 4.50 11.94
N VAL A 163 12.09 3.21 11.98
CA VAL A 163 11.09 2.62 12.90
C VAL A 163 11.82 1.84 13.99
N ASP A 164 11.40 2.06 15.24
CA ASP A 164 11.94 1.34 16.38
C ASP A 164 11.30 -0.04 16.53
N ILE A 165 12.11 -1.01 16.93
CA ILE A 165 11.63 -2.35 17.25
C ILE A 165 10.68 -2.28 18.44
N GLY A 166 9.52 -2.95 18.35
CA GLY A 166 8.43 -2.88 19.33
C GLY A 166 7.44 -1.74 19.07
N THR A 167 7.57 -1.01 17.96
CA THR A 167 6.64 0.06 17.60
C THR A 167 5.43 -0.49 16.85
N THR A 168 4.23 -0.07 17.25
CA THR A 168 3.02 -0.22 16.44
C THR A 168 3.01 0.79 15.31
N VAL A 169 2.91 0.27 14.09
CA VAL A 169 2.80 1.07 12.87
C VAL A 169 1.45 0.82 12.19
N GLU A 170 0.98 1.87 11.54
CA GLU A 170 -0.27 1.96 10.79
C GLU A 170 0.06 2.16 9.31
N ALA A 171 -0.32 1.22 8.45
CA ALA A 171 -0.29 1.40 7.01
C ALA A 171 -1.67 1.78 6.50
N THR A 172 -1.72 2.83 5.69
CA THR A 172 -2.95 3.37 5.12
C THR A 172 -2.82 3.42 3.60
N VAL A 173 -3.81 2.87 2.91
CA VAL A 173 -3.92 2.88 1.45
C VAL A 173 -5.23 3.54 1.07
N SER A 174 -5.18 4.56 0.22
CA SER A 174 -6.36 5.34 -0.16
C SER A 174 -6.43 5.48 -1.67
N ILE A 175 -7.58 5.16 -2.29
CA ILE A 175 -7.80 5.29 -3.72
C ILE A 175 -7.89 6.77 -4.09
N VAL A 176 -6.98 7.24 -4.94
CA VAL A 176 -6.93 8.64 -5.37
C VAL A 176 -7.33 8.84 -6.82
N GLU A 177 -7.27 7.79 -7.65
CA GLU A 177 -7.62 7.85 -9.06
C GLU A 177 -8.04 6.47 -9.58
N THR A 178 -9.11 6.43 -10.37
CA THR A 178 -9.46 5.28 -11.21
C THR A 178 -8.74 5.41 -12.54
N LEU A 179 -7.91 4.41 -12.86
CA LEU A 179 -7.22 4.28 -14.14
C LEU A 179 -8.04 3.37 -15.09
N ASP A 180 -7.46 2.97 -16.21
CA ASP A 180 -8.10 2.10 -17.18
C ASP A 180 -7.98 0.60 -16.84
N GLY A 181 -9.02 -0.16 -17.13
CA GLY A 181 -9.03 -1.62 -17.00
C GLY A 181 -8.93 -2.10 -15.55
N ASP A 182 -9.82 -1.60 -14.68
CA ASP A 182 -9.94 -1.93 -13.26
C ASP A 182 -8.67 -1.65 -12.44
N ARG A 183 -7.83 -0.76 -12.96
CA ARG A 183 -6.63 -0.29 -12.29
C ARG A 183 -6.92 0.96 -11.48
N TYR A 184 -6.27 1.07 -10.34
CA TYR A 184 -6.41 2.18 -9.42
C TYR A 184 -5.03 2.67 -8.99
N ARG A 185 -4.92 3.99 -8.82
CA ARG A 185 -3.79 4.64 -8.17
C ARG A 185 -4.16 4.88 -6.71
N LEU A 186 -3.25 4.54 -5.81
CA LEU A 186 -3.45 4.72 -4.37
C LEU A 186 -2.30 5.51 -3.78
N ASN A 187 -2.63 6.43 -2.87
CA ASN A 187 -1.65 6.92 -1.92
C ASN A 187 -1.40 5.83 -0.88
N THR A 188 -0.14 5.64 -0.50
CA THR A 188 0.25 4.66 0.51
C THR A 188 1.11 5.33 1.57
N THR A 189 0.71 5.25 2.82
CA THR A 189 1.49 5.81 3.93
C THR A 189 1.68 4.79 5.02
N VAL A 190 2.81 4.88 5.74
CA VAL A 190 3.03 4.17 7.00
C VAL A 190 3.37 5.20 8.07
N GLN A 191 2.66 5.14 9.20
CA GLN A 191 2.80 6.06 10.32
C GLN A 191 2.98 5.31 11.64
N THR A 192 3.63 5.93 12.61
CA THR A 192 3.66 5.46 14.00
C THR A 192 2.41 5.95 14.76
N GLU A 193 2.14 5.41 15.95
CA GLU A 193 0.95 5.77 16.76
C GLU A 193 0.82 7.27 17.10
N ASP A 194 1.94 8.00 17.13
CA ASP A 194 1.98 9.44 17.35
C ASP A 194 1.64 10.27 16.09
N GLY A 195 1.34 9.61 14.96
CA GLY A 195 1.04 10.25 13.67
C GLY A 195 2.27 10.65 12.87
N THR A 196 3.47 10.24 13.26
CA THR A 196 4.69 10.51 12.50
C THR A 196 4.76 9.61 11.26
N THR A 197 4.79 10.20 10.06
CA THR A 197 5.03 9.45 8.81
C THR A 197 6.44 8.88 8.79
N VAL A 198 6.54 7.57 8.57
CA VAL A 198 7.82 6.86 8.42
C VAL A 198 8.06 6.42 6.98
N ILE A 199 6.99 6.17 6.23
CA ILE A 199 7.02 5.86 4.80
C ILE A 199 5.88 6.60 4.10
N ASP A 200 6.18 7.23 2.97
CA ASP A 200 5.21 7.86 2.06
C ASP A 200 5.40 7.28 0.66
N GLY A 201 4.36 7.23 -0.15
CA GLY A 201 4.46 6.59 -1.45
C GLY A 201 3.14 6.45 -2.20
N GLU A 202 3.22 5.72 -3.31
CA GLU A 202 2.09 5.50 -4.20
C GLU A 202 2.12 4.07 -4.77
N ALA A 203 0.94 3.45 -4.90
CA ALA A 203 0.74 2.17 -5.54
C ALA A 203 -0.09 2.30 -6.82
N ILE A 204 0.16 1.41 -7.77
CA ILE A 204 -0.84 1.06 -8.79
C ILE A 204 -1.24 -0.39 -8.54
N VAL A 205 -2.54 -0.63 -8.45
CA VAL A 205 -3.12 -1.97 -8.30
C VAL A 205 -4.18 -2.22 -9.36
N LEU A 206 -4.43 -3.49 -9.64
CA LEU A 206 -5.63 -3.97 -10.33
C LEU A 206 -6.54 -4.62 -9.29
N ILE A 207 -7.82 -4.29 -9.31
CA ILE A 207 -8.83 -4.90 -8.43
C ILE A 207 -9.80 -5.69 -9.30
N ASP A 208 -9.74 -7.01 -9.22
CA ASP A 208 -10.59 -7.91 -10.00
C ASP A 208 -11.61 -8.61 -9.09
N THR A 209 -12.69 -9.12 -9.68
CA THR A 209 -13.64 -9.96 -8.96
C THR A 209 -13.00 -11.33 -8.71
N PRO A 210 -12.99 -11.85 -7.47
CA PRO A 210 -12.50 -13.20 -7.21
C PRO A 210 -13.23 -14.23 -8.08
N PRO A 211 -12.58 -15.31 -8.51
CA PRO A 211 -13.26 -16.39 -9.22
C PRO A 211 -14.39 -16.91 -8.34
N ALA A 212 -15.58 -17.11 -8.93
CA ALA A 212 -16.72 -17.64 -8.20
C ALA A 212 -16.31 -18.94 -7.49
N THR A 213 -16.48 -18.98 -6.18
CA THR A 213 -16.26 -20.21 -5.41
C THR A 213 -17.18 -21.27 -5.99
N GLU A 214 -16.62 -22.38 -6.49
CA GLU A 214 -17.43 -23.53 -6.88
C GLU A 214 -18.13 -24.03 -5.60
N THR A 215 -19.34 -23.54 -5.32
CA THR A 215 -20.26 -24.29 -4.47
C THR A 215 -20.39 -25.65 -5.13
N GLU A 216 -19.97 -26.71 -4.43
CA GLU A 216 -20.22 -28.09 -4.80
C GLU A 216 -21.74 -28.33 -4.86
N THR A 217 -22.37 -27.92 -5.95
CA THR A 217 -23.60 -28.53 -6.44
C THR A 217 -23.19 -29.32 -7.65
N GLY A 218 -23.00 -30.62 -7.43
CA GLY A 218 -22.69 -31.56 -8.49
C GLY A 218 -23.65 -31.42 -9.67
N THR A 219 -23.09 -31.68 -10.86
CA THR A 219 -23.74 -31.80 -12.17
C THR A 219 -23.76 -30.51 -13.01
N ASP A 220 -22.66 -30.21 -13.70
CA ASP A 220 -22.65 -30.35 -15.18
C ASP A 220 -21.27 -30.08 -15.80
N ARG A 221 -20.64 -31.17 -16.29
CA ARG A 221 -19.29 -31.23 -16.87
C ARG A 221 -19.21 -30.78 -18.34
N GLN A 222 -20.01 -29.81 -18.78
CA GLN A 222 -20.02 -29.42 -20.21
C GLN A 222 -19.63 -27.97 -20.51
N THR A 223 -19.51 -27.09 -19.51
CA THR A 223 -19.18 -25.67 -19.75
C THR A 223 -17.69 -25.35 -19.61
N GLN A 224 -16.89 -26.23 -18.99
CA GLN A 224 -15.46 -26.00 -18.73
C GLN A 224 -14.59 -25.92 -20.00
N THR A 225 -15.07 -26.39 -21.16
CA THR A 225 -14.27 -26.41 -22.40
C THR A 225 -14.16 -25.03 -23.07
N GLN A 226 -15.07 -24.08 -22.82
CA GLN A 226 -15.04 -22.77 -23.51
C GLN A 226 -14.19 -21.71 -22.79
N THR A 227 -14.10 -21.75 -21.46
CA THR A 227 -13.31 -20.78 -20.68
C THR A 227 -11.80 -21.04 -20.83
N GLN A 228 -11.37 -22.30 -20.88
CA GLN A 228 -9.97 -22.66 -21.14
C GLN A 228 -9.49 -22.19 -22.53
N LEU A 229 -10.40 -22.13 -23.50
CA LEU A 229 -10.13 -21.72 -24.88
C LEU A 229 -9.99 -20.19 -25.05
N LYS A 230 -10.50 -19.39 -24.11
CA LYS A 230 -10.27 -17.94 -24.06
C LYS A 230 -8.91 -17.60 -23.41
N LEU A 231 -8.52 -18.28 -22.33
CA LEU A 231 -7.23 -18.06 -21.67
C LEU A 231 -6.04 -18.42 -22.57
N ASN A 232 -6.11 -19.53 -23.33
CA ASN A 232 -5.04 -19.93 -24.24
C ASN A 232 -4.85 -18.98 -25.45
N LYS A 233 -5.83 -18.13 -25.76
CA LYS A 233 -5.70 -17.13 -26.84
C LYS A 233 -4.99 -15.84 -26.38
N LEU A 234 -4.98 -15.55 -25.08
CA LEU A 234 -4.30 -14.38 -24.52
C LEU A 234 -2.79 -14.62 -24.29
N THR A 235 -2.37 -15.88 -24.09
CA THR A 235 -0.97 -16.24 -23.85
C THR A 235 -0.16 -16.55 -25.13
N GLN A 236 -0.80 -16.67 -26.30
CA GLN A 236 -0.12 -16.91 -27.58
C GLN A 236 0.62 -15.70 -28.18
N GLY A 237 0.56 -14.53 -27.55
CA GLY A 237 1.25 -13.31 -28.00
C GLY A 237 2.64 -13.07 -27.39
N TYR A 238 3.03 -13.82 -26.35
CA TYR A 238 4.28 -13.57 -25.63
C TYR A 238 5.45 -14.29 -26.30
N ARG A 239 6.25 -13.56 -27.09
CA ARG A 239 7.58 -14.04 -27.53
C ARG A 239 8.62 -13.64 -26.48
N PRO A 240 9.35 -14.58 -25.85
CA PRO A 240 10.44 -14.22 -24.95
C PRO A 240 11.58 -13.53 -25.73
N TYR A 241 12.12 -12.47 -25.11
CA TYR A 241 13.35 -11.80 -25.55
C TYR A 241 14.50 -12.82 -25.61
N GLN A 242 15.14 -12.97 -26.76
CA GLN A 242 16.40 -13.71 -26.89
C GLN A 242 17.54 -12.70 -26.77
N HIS A 243 18.44 -12.93 -25.82
CA HIS A 243 19.73 -12.24 -25.74
C HIS A 243 20.72 -12.93 -26.69
N GLU A 244 21.23 -12.19 -27.67
CA GLU A 244 22.56 -12.40 -28.27
C GLU A 244 23.58 -11.54 -27.52
#